data_AF-A0A382X380-F1
#
_entry.id   AF-A0A382X380-F1
#
_cell.length_a   1.000
_cell.length_b   1.000
_cell.length_c   1.000
_cell.angle_alpha   90.00
_cell.angle_beta   90.00
_cell.angle_gamma   90.00
#
_symmetry.space_group_name_H-M   'P 1'
#
loop_
_entity.id
_entity.type
_entity.pdbx_description
1 polymer ?
#
loop_
_entity_poly.entity_id
_entity_poly.type
_entity_poly.pdbx_seq_one_letter_code
_entity_poly.pdbx_strand_id
1 'polypeptide(L)'
;MKGNHSSFGERIHYFFDNTLSKGPMGLLIWLGIFVSLVIILVSIFVWTTGVSSKDSLIEQAYLFMISSLGAADADTDGSWMFRLASLIIIFSGIFVMSTLIGILTTAIDSKLVQLRKGRSRVIESGHTVILGWSEEILVLIKEIVTANENLPNACIVVLANEDKVEMEARIREAIGHQHQ
;
A
#
# COMPACT_ATOMS: atom_id res chain seq x y z
N MET A 1 1.78 44.42 -9.51
CA MET A 1 1.00 43.18 -9.32
C MET A 1 0.84 42.53 -10.69
N LYS A 2 1.70 41.57 -11.06
CA LYS A 2 1.62 40.88 -12.37
C LYS A 2 0.71 39.66 -12.23
N GLY A 3 -0.35 39.63 -13.04
CA GLY A 3 -1.35 38.57 -13.06
C GLY A 3 -0.71 37.23 -13.42
N ASN A 4 -0.88 36.27 -12.50
CA ASN A 4 -0.42 34.91 -12.67
C ASN A 4 -1.38 34.18 -13.62
N HIS A 5 -1.07 34.15 -14.91
CA HIS A 5 -1.65 33.16 -15.80
C HIS A 5 -1.01 31.83 -15.45
N SER A 6 -1.52 31.17 -14.40
CA SER A 6 -1.15 29.80 -14.07
C SER A 6 -1.40 28.96 -15.32
N SER A 7 -0.33 28.54 -15.98
CA SER A 7 -0.41 27.73 -17.19
C SER A 7 -1.16 26.45 -16.86
N PHE A 8 -1.99 25.96 -17.77
CA PHE A 8 -2.77 24.72 -17.56
C PHE A 8 -1.86 23.55 -17.14
N GLY A 9 -0.61 23.53 -17.64
CA GLY A 9 0.41 22.55 -17.25
C GLY A 9 0.88 22.68 -15.79
N GLU A 10 1.04 23.90 -15.27
CA GLU A 10 1.44 24.11 -13.86
C GLU A 10 0.35 23.66 -12.89
N ARG A 11 -0.93 23.83 -13.27
CA ARG A 11 -2.06 23.33 -12.46
C ARG A 11 -2.11 21.81 -12.43
N ILE A 12 -1.83 21.14 -13.56
CA ILE A 12 -1.77 19.67 -13.62
C ILE A 12 -0.59 19.15 -12.79
N HIS A 13 0.59 19.75 -12.93
CA HIS A 13 1.76 19.38 -12.11
C HIS A 13 1.51 19.59 -10.62
N TYR A 14 0.93 20.73 -10.24
CA TYR A 14 0.58 20.99 -8.85
C TYR A 14 -0.42 19.96 -8.29
N PHE A 15 -1.42 19.58 -9.09
CA PHE A 15 -2.39 18.57 -8.69
C PHE A 15 -1.78 17.16 -8.63
N PHE A 16 -0.83 16.86 -9.51
CA PHE A 16 -0.03 15.63 -9.52
C PHE A 16 0.78 15.52 -8.22
N ASP A 17 1.61 16.51 -7.93
CA ASP A 17 2.47 16.54 -6.73
C ASP A 17 1.64 16.51 -5.43
N ASN A 18 0.52 17.23 -5.40
CA ASN A 18 -0.39 17.26 -4.25
C ASN A 18 -1.17 15.94 -4.04
N THR A 19 -1.35 15.15 -5.09
CA THR A 19 -2.02 13.84 -4.99
C THR A 19 -1.01 12.76 -4.62
N LEU A 20 0.21 12.82 -5.14
CA LEU A 20 1.31 11.93 -4.78
C LEU A 20 1.72 12.04 -3.30
N SER A 21 1.72 13.27 -2.76
CA SER A 21 2.05 13.52 -1.35
C SER A 21 1.01 12.97 -0.36
N LYS A 22 -0.20 12.61 -0.81
CA LYS A 22 -1.24 12.00 0.05
C LYS A 22 -1.02 10.49 0.30
N GLY A 23 0.08 9.92 -0.20
CA GLY A 23 0.52 8.56 0.09
C GLY A 23 0.16 7.53 -0.98
N PRO A 24 0.21 6.23 -0.65
CA PRO A 24 0.08 5.13 -1.60
C PRO A 24 -1.19 5.16 -2.45
N MET A 25 -2.29 5.67 -1.90
CA MET A 25 -3.58 5.77 -2.60
C MET A 25 -3.53 6.79 -3.75
N GLY A 26 -2.75 7.87 -3.62
CA GLY A 26 -2.58 8.85 -4.69
C GLY A 26 -1.81 8.30 -5.89
N LEU A 27 -0.77 7.49 -5.63
CA LEU A 27 -0.02 6.76 -6.66
C LEU A 27 -0.91 5.79 -7.44
N LEU A 28 -1.79 5.06 -6.74
CA LEU A 28 -2.76 4.14 -7.33
C LEU A 28 -3.70 4.83 -8.33
N ILE A 29 -4.23 6.01 -7.98
CA ILE A 29 -5.13 6.78 -8.84
C ILE A 29 -4.41 7.22 -10.11
N TRP A 30 -3.20 7.78 -9.98
CA TRP A 30 -2.41 8.21 -11.14
C TRP A 30 -1.98 7.06 -12.03
N LEU A 31 -1.64 5.91 -11.45
CA LEU A 31 -1.37 4.69 -12.19
C LEU A 31 -2.62 4.29 -13.00
N GLY A 32 -3.80 4.26 -12.40
CA GLY A 32 -5.06 3.95 -13.11
C GLY A 32 -5.37 4.90 -14.26
N ILE A 33 -5.13 6.20 -14.08
CA ILE A 33 -5.29 7.21 -15.14
C ILE A 33 -4.31 6.94 -16.29
N PHE A 34 -3.04 6.67 -15.98
CA PHE A 34 -2.02 6.37 -16.98
C PHE A 34 -2.39 5.14 -17.82
N VAL A 35 -2.87 4.07 -17.18
CA VAL A 35 -3.30 2.85 -17.88
C VAL A 35 -4.49 3.11 -18.78
N SER A 36 -5.50 3.81 -18.26
CA SER A 36 -6.69 4.16 -19.03
C SER A 36 -6.33 4.96 -20.28
N LEU A 37 -5.39 5.92 -20.14
CA LEU A 37 -4.88 6.70 -21.26
C LEU A 37 -4.21 5.82 -22.32
N VAL A 38 -3.32 4.90 -21.90
CA VAL A 38 -2.62 3.99 -22.83
C VAL A 38 -3.61 3.10 -23.57
N ILE A 39 -4.58 2.49 -22.86
CA ILE A 39 -5.60 1.63 -23.48
C ILE A 39 -6.41 2.41 -24.51
N ILE A 40 -6.89 3.62 -24.15
CA ILE A 40 -7.68 4.46 -25.06
C ILE A 40 -6.87 4.83 -26.30
N LEU A 41 -5.62 5.25 -26.14
CA LEU A 41 -4.75 5.63 -27.27
C LEU A 41 -4.51 4.46 -28.22
N VAL A 42 -4.21 3.27 -27.68
CA VAL A 42 -3.99 2.07 -28.49
C VAL A 42 -5.29 1.63 -29.17
N SER A 43 -6.43 1.65 -28.46
CA SER A 43 -7.74 1.33 -29.05
C SER A 43 -8.11 2.28 -30.20
N ILE A 44 -7.92 3.59 -30.06
CA ILE A 44 -8.17 4.56 -31.14
C ILE A 44 -7.24 4.27 -32.32
N PHE A 45 -5.96 4.01 -32.07
CA PHE A 45 -4.98 3.71 -33.11
C PHE A 45 -5.37 2.44 -33.90
N VAL A 46 -5.76 1.37 -33.21
CA VAL A 46 -6.20 0.12 -33.84
C VAL A 46 -7.50 0.33 -34.64
N TRP A 47 -8.42 1.17 -34.15
CA TRP A 47 -9.65 1.49 -34.87
C TRP A 47 -9.39 2.29 -36.14
N THR A 48 -8.56 3.34 -36.07
CA THR A 48 -8.22 4.17 -37.25
C THR A 48 -7.46 3.41 -38.33
N THR A 49 -6.74 2.35 -37.97
CA THR A 49 -5.99 1.52 -38.91
C THR A 49 -6.87 0.46 -39.59
N GLY A 50 -8.14 0.30 -39.19
CA GLY A 50 -9.08 -0.64 -39.81
C GLY A 50 -8.69 -2.11 -39.61
N VAL A 51 -7.78 -2.39 -38.69
CA VAL A 51 -7.20 -3.73 -38.42
C VAL A 51 -8.02 -4.49 -37.37
N SER A 52 -9.22 -4.04 -37.06
CA SER A 52 -10.01 -4.67 -36.01
C SER A 52 -10.43 -6.07 -36.45
N SER A 53 -9.93 -7.10 -35.77
CA SER A 53 -10.41 -8.49 -35.92
C SER A 53 -11.82 -8.70 -35.32
N LYS A 54 -12.42 -7.68 -34.67
CA LYS A 54 -13.73 -7.76 -34.00
C LYS A 54 -14.63 -6.57 -34.30
N ASP A 55 -15.94 -6.82 -34.35
CA ASP A 55 -16.98 -5.90 -34.80
C ASP A 55 -17.31 -4.74 -33.81
N SER A 56 -16.84 -4.81 -32.56
CA SER A 56 -17.15 -3.79 -31.52
C SER A 56 -15.91 -3.23 -30.82
N LEU A 57 -15.81 -1.90 -30.79
CA LEU A 57 -14.81 -1.14 -30.03
C LEU A 57 -14.82 -1.46 -28.53
N ILE A 58 -16.01 -1.74 -27.99
CA ILE A 58 -16.20 -1.99 -26.56
C ILE A 58 -15.64 -3.37 -26.19
N GLU A 59 -15.86 -4.38 -27.04
CA GLU A 59 -15.31 -5.72 -26.82
C GLU A 59 -13.78 -5.73 -26.98
N GLN A 60 -13.24 -4.96 -27.92
CA GLN A 60 -11.80 -4.83 -28.08
C GLN A 60 -11.15 -4.13 -26.89
N ALA A 61 -11.74 -3.03 -26.41
CA ALA A 61 -11.26 -2.34 -25.21
C ALA A 61 -11.35 -3.26 -23.97
N TYR A 62 -12.42 -4.05 -23.85
CA TYR A 62 -12.59 -5.03 -22.78
C TYR A 62 -11.52 -6.13 -22.82
N LEU A 63 -11.24 -6.69 -24.00
CA LEU A 63 -10.20 -7.72 -24.17
C LEU A 63 -8.81 -7.16 -23.88
N PHE A 64 -8.50 -5.96 -24.36
CA PHE A 64 -7.22 -5.31 -24.05
C PHE A 64 -7.09 -4.97 -22.57
N MET A 65 -8.17 -4.58 -21.91
CA MET A 65 -8.18 -4.36 -20.46
C MET A 65 -7.86 -5.65 -19.71
N ILE A 66 -8.56 -6.76 -20.00
CA ILE A 66 -8.34 -8.05 -19.33
C ILE A 66 -6.96 -8.62 -19.67
N SER A 67 -6.50 -8.47 -20.91
CA SER A 67 -5.18 -8.92 -21.33
C SER A 67 -4.06 -8.11 -20.67
N SER A 68 -4.25 -6.79 -20.47
CA SER A 68 -3.29 -5.96 -19.71
C SER A 68 -3.18 -6.39 -18.24
N LEU A 69 -4.26 -6.94 -17.66
CA LEU A 69 -4.24 -7.50 -16.31
C LEU A 69 -3.61 -8.91 -16.26
N GLY A 70 -3.19 -9.46 -17.41
CA GLY A 70 -2.67 -10.82 -17.53
C GLY A 70 -3.73 -11.90 -17.40
N ALA A 71 -5.02 -11.54 -17.47
CA ALA A 71 -6.14 -12.46 -17.28
C ALA A 71 -6.66 -13.08 -18.59
N ALA A 72 -6.14 -12.66 -19.74
CA ALA A 72 -6.43 -13.25 -21.04
C ALA A 72 -5.21 -13.17 -21.96
N ASP A 73 -5.00 -14.22 -22.75
CA ASP A 73 -3.99 -14.20 -23.81
C ASP A 73 -4.34 -13.13 -24.84
N ALA A 74 -3.32 -12.39 -25.28
CA ALA A 74 -3.50 -11.42 -26.33
C ALA A 74 -3.90 -12.15 -27.62
N ASP A 75 -5.01 -11.72 -28.19
CA ASP A 75 -5.48 -12.23 -29.47
C ASP A 75 -4.37 -12.01 -30.52
N THR A 76 -3.94 -13.10 -31.16
CA THR A 76 -2.88 -13.08 -32.19
C THR A 76 -3.44 -13.25 -33.60
N ASP A 77 -4.76 -13.46 -33.68
CA ASP A 77 -5.50 -13.56 -34.93
C ASP A 77 -5.85 -12.14 -35.41
N GLY A 78 -4.88 -11.51 -36.06
CA GLY A 78 -5.02 -10.18 -36.64
C GLY A 78 -3.82 -9.81 -37.51
N SER A 79 -3.88 -8.64 -38.16
CA SER A 79 -2.75 -8.18 -38.96
C SER A 79 -1.52 -7.88 -38.10
N TRP A 80 -0.36 -7.77 -38.74
CA TRP A 80 0.90 -7.46 -38.06
C TRP A 80 0.83 -6.19 -37.18
N MET A 81 0.06 -5.19 -37.58
CA MET A 81 -0.15 -3.96 -36.78
C MET A 81 -0.94 -4.24 -35.49
N PHE A 82 -1.94 -5.12 -35.55
CA PHE A 82 -2.69 -5.54 -34.36
C PHE A 82 -1.81 -6.31 -33.39
N ARG A 83 -0.93 -7.19 -33.89
CA ARG A 83 0.04 -7.92 -33.05
C ARG A 83 1.01 -7.00 -32.33
N LEU A 84 1.52 -5.96 -33.00
CA LEU A 84 2.36 -4.94 -32.37
C LEU A 84 1.60 -4.14 -31.31
N ALA A 85 0.36 -3.78 -31.56
CA ALA A 85 -0.49 -3.09 -30.59
C ALA A 85 -0.76 -3.97 -29.35
N SER A 86 -1.12 -5.24 -29.55
CA SER A 86 -1.30 -6.23 -28.49
C SER A 86 -0.03 -6.41 -27.65
N LEU A 87 1.14 -6.43 -28.28
CA LEU A 87 2.43 -6.53 -27.57
C LEU A 87 2.66 -5.30 -26.68
N ILE A 88 2.42 -4.09 -27.18
CA ILE A 88 2.53 -2.84 -26.39
C ILE A 88 1.59 -2.87 -25.19
N ILE A 89 0.36 -3.36 -25.36
CA ILE A 89 -0.61 -3.50 -24.28
C ILE A 89 -0.12 -4.48 -23.21
N ILE A 90 0.43 -5.64 -23.60
CA ILE A 90 0.97 -6.60 -22.65
C ILE A 90 2.13 -5.99 -21.85
N PHE A 91 3.08 -5.32 -22.51
CA PHE A 91 4.20 -4.67 -21.81
C PHE A 91 3.70 -3.58 -20.84
N SER A 92 2.73 -2.78 -21.27
CA SER A 92 2.08 -1.80 -20.39
C SER A 92 1.40 -2.49 -19.20
N GLY A 93 0.70 -3.60 -19.44
CA GLY A 93 0.06 -4.40 -18.41
C GLY A 93 1.03 -4.93 -17.35
N ILE A 94 2.14 -5.54 -17.80
CA ILE A 94 3.20 -6.03 -16.91
C ILE A 94 3.79 -4.90 -16.07
N PHE A 95 4.06 -3.75 -16.67
CA PHE A 95 4.58 -2.57 -15.98
C PHE A 95 3.62 -2.10 -14.87
N VAL A 96 2.33 -2.09 -15.16
CA VAL A 96 1.27 -1.69 -14.23
C VAL A 96 1.15 -2.68 -13.09
N MET A 97 1.08 -3.97 -13.38
CA MET A 97 0.99 -5.01 -12.36
C MET A 97 2.21 -4.99 -11.44
N SER A 98 3.41 -4.80 -11.99
CA SER A 98 4.64 -4.66 -11.19
C SER A 98 4.58 -3.46 -10.24
N THR A 99 4.11 -2.32 -10.75
CA THR A 99 3.98 -1.09 -9.96
C THR A 99 2.89 -1.24 -8.89
N LEU A 100 1.77 -1.87 -9.24
CA LEU A 100 0.66 -2.15 -8.33
C LEU A 100 1.12 -3.03 -7.16
N ILE A 101 1.83 -4.12 -7.44
CA ILE A 101 2.39 -5.01 -6.42
C ILE A 101 3.38 -4.27 -5.53
N GLY A 102 4.24 -3.41 -6.11
CA GLY A 102 5.18 -2.59 -5.35
C GLY A 102 4.50 -1.62 -4.38
N ILE A 103 3.48 -0.90 -4.85
CA ILE A 103 2.68 0.02 -4.01
C ILE A 103 1.96 -0.77 -2.92
N LEU A 104 1.34 -1.90 -3.26
CA LEU A 104 0.60 -2.74 -2.33
C LEU A 104 1.52 -3.28 -1.23
N THR A 105 2.69 -3.78 -1.60
CA THR A 105 3.71 -4.29 -0.66
C THR A 105 4.14 -3.18 0.30
N THR A 106 4.41 -1.99 -0.22
CA THR A 106 4.79 -0.83 0.61
C THR A 106 3.66 -0.42 1.55
N ALA A 107 2.41 -0.44 1.07
CA ALA A 107 1.25 -0.12 1.90
C ALA A 107 1.06 -1.13 3.04
N ILE A 108 1.18 -2.44 2.75
CA ILE A 108 1.11 -3.50 3.74
C ILE A 108 2.24 -3.35 4.76
N ASP A 109 3.47 -3.18 4.31
CA ASP A 109 4.63 -3.01 5.20
C ASP A 109 4.44 -1.78 6.11
N SER A 110 3.98 -0.66 5.56
CA SER A 110 3.68 0.53 6.35
C SER A 110 2.62 0.28 7.44
N LYS A 111 1.61 -0.54 7.15
CA LYS A 111 0.60 -0.94 8.16
C LYS A 111 1.15 -1.92 9.17
N LEU A 112 1.97 -2.88 8.76
CA LEU A 112 2.65 -3.79 9.67
C LEU A 112 3.59 -3.01 10.60
N VAL A 113 4.32 -2.03 10.10
CA VAL A 113 5.15 -1.14 10.92
C VAL A 113 4.31 -0.34 11.91
N GLN A 114 3.15 0.18 11.50
CA GLN A 114 2.24 0.89 12.42
C GLN A 114 1.71 -0.02 13.54
N LEU A 115 1.39 -1.28 13.23
CA LEU A 115 0.98 -2.28 14.21
C LEU A 115 2.15 -2.69 15.13
N ARG A 116 3.36 -2.85 14.57
CA ARG A 116 4.59 -3.13 15.33
C ARG A 116 4.93 -2.01 16.30
N LYS A 117 4.64 -0.74 15.96
CA LYS A 117 4.86 0.42 16.83
C LYS A 117 3.82 0.59 17.95
N GLY A 118 2.99 -0.41 18.24
CA GLY A 118 2.18 -0.43 19.46
C GLY A 118 1.01 0.56 19.52
N ARG A 119 0.64 1.22 18.42
CA ARG A 119 -0.49 2.19 18.38
C ARG A 119 -1.87 1.55 18.35
N SER A 120 -1.99 0.25 18.65
CA SER A 120 -3.31 -0.36 18.83
C SER A 120 -3.91 0.16 20.13
N ARG A 121 -5.14 0.66 20.08
CA ARG A 121 -5.83 1.20 21.26
C ARG A 121 -5.99 0.09 22.30
N VAL A 122 -5.47 0.27 23.50
CA VAL A 122 -5.73 -0.64 24.63
C VAL A 122 -7.19 -0.47 25.04
N ILE A 123 -7.97 -1.56 25.00
CA ILE A 123 -9.40 -1.59 25.34
C ILE A 123 -9.62 -2.20 26.74
N GLU A 124 -8.56 -2.69 27.38
CA GLU A 124 -8.62 -3.30 28.71
C GLU A 124 -8.99 -2.29 29.80
N SER A 125 -9.81 -2.71 30.76
CA SER A 125 -10.22 -1.91 31.92
C SER A 125 -9.48 -2.35 33.18
N GLY A 126 -8.94 -1.41 33.96
CA GLY A 126 -8.19 -1.71 35.19
C GLY A 126 -6.68 -1.93 34.98
N HIS A 127 -6.10 -1.36 33.93
CA HIS A 127 -4.69 -1.51 33.60
C HIS A 127 -3.80 -0.48 34.31
N THR A 128 -2.61 -0.90 34.70
CA THR A 128 -1.56 0.00 35.25
C THR A 128 -0.74 0.56 34.09
N VAL A 129 -0.70 1.88 33.97
CA VAL A 129 0.10 2.57 32.93
C VAL A 129 1.43 3.02 33.52
N ILE A 130 2.54 2.58 32.91
CA ILE A 130 3.90 3.04 33.19
C ILE A 130 4.31 4.00 32.06
N LEU A 131 4.79 5.19 32.42
CA LEU A 131 5.23 6.21 31.48
C LEU A 131 6.76 6.32 31.48
N GLY A 132 7.38 6.22 30.30
CA GLY A 132 8.82 6.22 30.13
C GLY A 132 9.43 4.82 30.12
N TRP A 133 10.70 4.73 29.71
CA TRP A 133 11.49 3.50 29.71
C TRP A 133 12.79 3.71 30.50
N SER A 134 13.09 2.80 31.42
CA SER A 134 14.37 2.75 32.14
C SER A 134 14.63 1.32 32.62
N GLU A 135 15.87 0.99 32.98
CA GLU A 135 16.22 -0.36 33.49
C GLU A 135 15.48 -0.68 34.80
N GLU A 136 15.15 0.35 35.61
CA GLU A 136 14.38 0.17 36.84
C GLU A 136 12.94 -0.29 36.58
N ILE A 137 12.38 -0.02 35.40
CA ILE A 137 11.02 -0.44 35.03
C ILE A 137 10.95 -1.97 34.92
N LEU A 138 12.02 -2.64 34.50
CA LEU A 138 12.04 -4.11 34.45
C LEU A 138 11.85 -4.72 35.83
N VAL A 139 12.48 -4.12 36.84
CA VAL A 139 12.31 -4.52 38.25
C VAL A 139 10.89 -4.20 38.72
N LEU A 140 10.38 -3.00 38.41
CA LEU A 140 9.02 -2.61 38.78
C LEU A 140 7.95 -3.54 38.18
N ILE A 141 8.08 -3.91 36.90
CA ILE A 141 7.15 -4.83 36.23
C ILE A 141 7.17 -6.18 36.96
N LYS A 142 8.35 -6.70 37.33
CA LYS A 142 8.47 -7.95 38.06
C LYS A 142 7.72 -7.92 39.39
N GLU A 143 7.91 -6.86 40.18
CA GLU A 143 7.21 -6.69 41.47
C GLU A 143 5.69 -6.53 41.27
N ILE A 144 5.26 -5.80 40.24
CA ILE A 144 3.82 -5.65 39.92
C ILE A 144 3.23 -6.99 39.49
N VAL A 145 3.94 -7.81 38.71
CA VAL A 145 3.48 -9.15 38.32
C VAL A 145 3.31 -10.02 39.56
N THR A 146 4.28 -10.06 40.48
CA THR A 146 4.18 -10.81 41.74
C THR A 146 3.05 -10.28 42.63
N ALA A 147 2.89 -8.96 42.76
CA ALA A 147 1.81 -8.37 43.54
C ALA A 147 0.41 -8.67 42.94
N ASN A 148 0.34 -8.79 41.61
CA ASN A 148 -0.89 -9.05 40.88
C ASN A 148 -1.17 -10.53 40.63
N GLU A 149 -0.42 -11.47 41.21
CA GLU A 149 -0.68 -12.92 41.09
C GLU A 149 -2.10 -13.30 41.53
N ASN A 150 -2.70 -12.53 42.46
CA ASN A 150 -4.07 -12.74 42.94
C ASN A 150 -5.15 -12.15 42.00
N LEU A 151 -4.78 -11.41 40.96
CA LEU A 151 -5.69 -10.74 40.03
C LEU A 151 -5.74 -11.50 38.70
N PRO A 152 -6.88 -12.09 38.31
CA PRO A 152 -6.95 -12.97 37.13
C PRO A 152 -6.74 -12.25 35.78
N ASN A 153 -6.90 -10.91 35.72
CA ASN A 153 -6.83 -10.12 34.49
C ASN A 153 -5.95 -8.87 34.65
N ALA A 154 -4.79 -8.98 35.32
CA ALA A 154 -3.88 -7.86 35.47
C ALA A 154 -3.23 -7.49 34.12
N CYS A 155 -3.40 -6.23 33.69
CA CYS A 155 -2.81 -5.71 32.46
C CYS A 155 -1.86 -4.55 32.79
N ILE A 156 -0.62 -4.61 32.29
CA ILE A 156 0.38 -3.55 32.42
C ILE A 156 0.61 -2.96 31.02
N VAL A 157 0.51 -1.65 30.91
CA VAL A 157 0.75 -0.90 29.67
C VAL A 157 1.95 0.00 29.87
N VAL A 158 2.98 -0.14 29.03
CA VAL A 158 4.16 0.73 29.07
C VAL A 158 4.10 1.67 27.86
N LEU A 159 4.11 2.97 28.12
CA LEU A 159 4.18 4.00 27.09
C LEU A 159 5.55 4.67 27.16
N ALA A 160 6.38 4.42 26.15
CA ALA A 160 7.70 5.01 26.04
C ALA A 160 8.02 5.36 24.58
N ASN A 161 9.15 6.04 24.35
CA ASN A 161 9.56 6.47 23.02
C ASN A 161 10.41 5.40 22.29
N GLU A 162 10.77 4.35 23.02
CA GLU A 162 11.57 3.21 22.63
C GLU A 162 10.76 2.24 21.75
N ASP A 163 11.46 1.42 20.95
CA ASP A 163 10.78 0.48 20.07
C ASP A 163 10.11 -0.65 20.86
N LYS A 164 8.83 -0.91 20.55
CA LYS A 164 8.03 -1.93 21.22
C LYS A 164 8.70 -3.31 21.19
N VAL A 165 9.30 -3.69 20.06
CA VAL A 165 9.90 -5.02 19.90
C VAL A 165 11.12 -5.17 20.80
N GLU A 166 11.92 -4.11 20.93
CA GLU A 166 13.07 -4.08 21.85
C GLU A 166 12.61 -4.13 23.31
N MET A 167 11.60 -3.34 23.68
CA MET A 167 11.03 -3.36 25.03
C MET A 167 10.46 -4.75 25.38
N GLU A 168 9.68 -5.37 24.49
CA GLU A 168 9.15 -6.72 24.69
C GLU A 168 10.25 -7.78 24.82
N ALA A 169 11.35 -7.63 24.09
CA ALA A 169 12.50 -8.52 24.20
C ALA A 169 13.17 -8.39 25.58
N ARG A 170 13.44 -7.16 26.05
CA ARG A 170 14.04 -6.92 27.37
C ARG A 170 13.14 -7.36 28.52
N ILE A 171 11.83 -7.11 28.43
CA ILE A 171 10.84 -7.59 29.42
C ILE A 171 10.88 -9.12 29.49
N ARG A 172 10.90 -9.79 28.33
CA ARG A 172 10.94 -11.26 28.27
C ARG A 172 12.25 -11.84 28.80
N GLU A 173 13.37 -11.16 28.58
CA GLU A 173 14.66 -11.55 29.13
C GLU A 173 14.69 -11.38 30.66
N ALA A 174 14.18 -10.26 31.17
CA ALA A 174 14.16 -9.97 32.61
C ALA A 174 13.18 -10.85 33.41
N ILE A 175 12.04 -11.22 32.79
CA ILE A 175 10.97 -12.03 33.42
C ILE A 175 11.10 -13.52 33.08
N GLY A 176 11.92 -13.87 32.08
CA GLY A 176 12.14 -15.23 31.61
C GLY A 176 12.75 -16.13 32.67
N HIS A 177 11.90 -16.65 33.57
CA HIS A 177 12.01 -17.89 34.39
C HIS A 177 10.99 -17.95 35.54
N GLN A 178 9.77 -17.40 35.41
CA GLN A 178 8.72 -17.64 36.41
C GLN A 178 7.47 -18.26 35.78
N HIS A 179 7.55 -19.57 35.54
CA HIS A 179 6.44 -20.53 35.56
C HIS A 179 7.03 -21.95 35.72
N GLN A 180 7.17 -22.37 36.98
CA GLN A 180 6.81 -23.72 37.42
C GLN A 180 5.66 -23.54 38.40
#